data_AF-A0A372RTQ7-F1
#
_entry.id   AF-A0A372RTQ7-F1
#
_cell.length_a   1.000
_cell.length_b   1.000
_cell.length_c   1.000
_cell.angle_alpha   90.00
_cell.angle_beta   90.00
_cell.angle_gamma   90.00
#
_symmetry.space_group_name_H-M   'P 1'
#
loop_
_entity.id
_entity.type
_entity.pdbx_description
1 polymer ?
#
loop_
_entity_poly.entity_id
_entity_poly.type
_entity_poly.pdbx_seq_one_letter_code
_entity_poly.pdbx_strand_id
1 'polypeptide(L)'
;MREFITVYFRVLQLIWLVHGNFQVCHARVSQKKKRQWSAREKLMIIAYYEQGHSKQSTADKFEIEPIQLREWLRNKDQLMKVAPYVQKLV
;
A
#
# COMPACT_ATOMS: atom_id res chain seq x y z
N MET A 1 14.71 -45.48 39.31
CA MET A 1 15.07 -44.92 37.98
C MET A 1 13.89 -44.67 37.04
N ARG A 2 12.72 -45.30 37.21
CA ARG A 2 11.57 -45.16 36.28
C ARG A 2 10.75 -43.86 36.49
N GLU A 3 10.59 -43.43 37.75
CA GLU A 3 9.84 -42.22 38.13
C GLU A 3 10.47 -40.91 37.60
N PHE A 4 11.80 -40.83 37.56
CA PHE A 4 12.52 -39.64 37.09
C PHE A 4 12.25 -39.35 35.61
N ILE A 5 12.14 -40.40 34.80
CA ILE A 5 11.85 -40.28 33.36
C ILE A 5 10.41 -39.79 33.16
N THR A 6 9.47 -40.30 33.95
CA THR A 6 8.05 -39.92 33.86
C THR A 6 7.80 -38.48 34.32
N VAL A 7 8.49 -38.02 35.37
CA VAL A 7 8.43 -36.62 35.82
C VAL A 7 9.04 -35.70 34.77
N TYR A 8 10.19 -36.06 34.20
CA TYR A 8 10.83 -35.28 33.15
C TYR A 8 9.94 -35.16 31.91
N PHE A 9 9.30 -36.26 31.49
CA PHE A 9 8.38 -36.27 30.36
C PHE A 9 7.14 -35.40 30.60
N ARG A 10 6.56 -35.41 31.81
CA ARG A 10 5.43 -34.55 32.18
C ARG A 10 5.79 -33.07 32.22
N VAL A 11 6.98 -32.72 32.74
CA VAL A 11 7.47 -31.33 32.77
C VAL A 11 7.73 -30.83 31.35
N LEU A 12 8.32 -31.67 30.48
CA LEU A 12 8.55 -31.32 29.08
C LEU A 12 7.24 -31.09 28.32
N GLN A 13 6.23 -31.91 28.58
CA GLN A 13 4.91 -31.81 27.97
C GLN A 13 4.16 -30.53 28.41
N LEU A 14 4.32 -30.11 29.67
CA LEU A 14 3.80 -28.83 30.19
C LEU A 14 4.48 -27.62 29.54
N ILE A 15 5.80 -27.65 29.34
CA ILE A 15 6.55 -26.57 28.69
C ILE A 15 6.13 -26.40 27.23
N TRP A 16 5.89 -27.51 26.52
CA TRP A 16 5.41 -27.49 25.13
C TRP A 16 4.01 -26.89 24.99
N LEU A 17 3.14 -27.11 25.98
CA LEU A 17 1.76 -26.61 26.00
C LEU A 17 1.70 -25.09 26.30
N VAL A 18 2.68 -24.55 27.03
CA VAL A 18 2.77 -23.13 27.39
C VAL A 18 3.44 -22.28 26.29
N HIS A 19 4.22 -22.88 25.39
CA HIS A 19 4.72 -22.22 24.17
C HIS A 19 3.62 -22.11 23.11
N GLY A 20 2.49 -21.54 23.55
CA GLY A 20 1.30 -21.32 22.77
C GLY A 20 1.62 -20.62 21.46
N ASN A 21 0.89 -21.05 20.44
CA ASN A 21 0.83 -20.50 19.10
C ASN A 21 0.38 -19.03 19.20
N PHE A 22 1.32 -18.11 19.45
CA PHE A 22 1.08 -16.67 19.46
C PHE A 22 0.91 -16.24 18.00
N GLN A 23 -0.21 -16.67 17.40
CA GLN A 23 -0.71 -16.07 16.19
C GLN A 23 -1.08 -14.64 16.58
N VAL A 24 -0.11 -13.75 16.40
CA VAL A 24 -0.33 -12.32 16.50
C VAL A 24 -1.38 -11.99 15.46
N CYS A 25 -2.64 -11.93 15.90
CA CYS A 25 -3.72 -11.34 15.13
C CYS A 25 -3.39 -9.86 15.02
N HIS A 26 -2.55 -9.49 14.03
CA HIS A 26 -2.52 -8.13 13.57
C HIS A 26 -3.97 -7.80 13.20
N ALA A 27 -4.61 -6.96 14.01
CA ALA A 27 -5.88 -6.38 13.62
C ALA A 27 -5.68 -5.83 12.21
N ARG A 28 -6.48 -6.31 11.24
CA ARG A 28 -6.51 -5.70 9.91
C ARG A 28 -7.06 -4.30 10.12
N VAL A 29 -6.19 -3.36 10.46
CA VAL A 29 -6.52 -1.93 10.43
C VAL A 29 -7.03 -1.72 9.01
N SER A 30 -8.34 -1.49 8.90
CA SER A 30 -8.97 -1.13 7.64
C SER A 30 -8.17 0.08 7.14
N GLN A 31 -7.33 -0.14 6.11
CA GLN A 31 -6.58 0.96 5.54
C GLN A 31 -7.62 1.96 5.05
N LYS A 32 -7.49 3.24 5.47
CA LYS A 32 -8.34 4.32 4.99
C LYS A 32 -8.41 4.19 3.47
N LYS A 33 -9.62 4.11 2.90
CA LYS A 33 -9.81 3.98 1.45
C LYS A 33 -9.05 5.13 0.78
N LYS A 34 -8.03 4.80 -0.02
CA LYS A 34 -7.31 5.79 -0.82
C LYS A 34 -8.32 6.51 -1.71
N ARG A 35 -8.18 7.83 -1.86
CA ARG A 35 -9.00 8.62 -2.78
C ARG A 35 -8.91 7.99 -4.18
N GLN A 36 -10.07 7.78 -4.80
CA GLN A 36 -10.13 7.34 -6.19
C GLN A 36 -9.91 8.56 -7.08
N TRP A 37 -8.89 8.50 -7.93
CA TRP A 37 -8.56 9.57 -8.87
C TRP A 37 -9.12 9.25 -10.25
N SER A 38 -9.93 10.16 -10.81
CA SER A 38 -10.42 10.04 -12.18
C SER A 38 -9.30 10.24 -13.20
N ALA A 39 -9.47 9.70 -14.41
CA ALA A 39 -8.48 9.87 -15.49
C ALA A 39 -8.21 11.35 -15.81
N ARG A 40 -9.25 12.21 -15.72
CA ARG A 40 -9.13 13.66 -15.94
C ARG A 40 -8.27 14.32 -14.86
N GLU A 41 -8.53 14.04 -13.58
CA GLU A 41 -7.72 14.61 -12.49
C GLU A 41 -6.25 14.19 -12.63
N LYS A 42 -5.98 12.92 -12.94
CA LYS A 42 -4.62 12.44 -13.19
C LYS A 42 -3.93 13.21 -14.31
N LEU A 43 -4.64 13.46 -15.41
CA LEU A 43 -4.11 14.23 -16.55
C LEU A 43 -3.85 15.70 -16.17
N MET A 44 -4.70 16.33 -15.37
CA MET A 44 -4.44 17.71 -14.89
C MET A 44 -3.17 17.77 -14.04
N ILE A 45 -2.96 16.79 -13.16
CA ILE A 45 -1.77 16.73 -12.30
C ILE A 45 -0.51 16.50 -13.15
N ILE A 46 -0.59 15.64 -14.17
CA ILE A 46 0.50 15.45 -15.15
C ILE A 46 0.79 16.76 -15.88
N ALA A 47 -0.22 17.46 -16.38
CA ALA A 47 -0.05 18.74 -17.08
C ALA A 47 0.61 19.80 -16.18
N TYR A 48 0.24 19.85 -14.90
CA TYR A 48 0.90 20.71 -13.91
C TYR A 48 2.38 20.33 -13.74
N TYR A 49 2.70 19.05 -13.62
CA TYR A 49 4.11 18.61 -13.58
C TYR A 49 4.88 19.00 -14.86
N GLU A 50 4.26 18.89 -16.03
CA GLU A 50 4.87 19.25 -17.32
C GLU A 50 5.15 20.76 -17.47
N GLN A 51 4.51 21.61 -16.66
CA GLN A 51 4.82 23.05 -16.59
C GLN A 51 6.19 23.36 -15.92
N GLY A 52 6.94 22.33 -15.50
CA GLY A 52 8.30 22.46 -14.95
C GLY A 52 8.38 22.36 -13.43
N HIS A 53 7.31 21.90 -12.77
CA HIS A 53 7.29 21.70 -11.32
C HIS A 53 8.00 20.40 -10.94
N SER A 54 8.62 20.39 -9.75
CA SER A 54 9.27 19.17 -9.23
C SER A 54 8.23 18.11 -8.85
N LYS A 55 8.60 16.83 -8.96
CA LYS A 55 7.71 15.70 -8.59
C LYS A 55 7.21 15.81 -7.15
N GLN A 56 8.07 16.26 -6.26
CA GLN A 56 7.79 16.40 -4.84
C GLN A 56 6.84 17.57 -4.57
N SER A 57 7.06 18.74 -5.19
CA SER A 57 6.14 19.88 -5.07
C SER A 57 4.74 19.56 -5.60
N THR A 58 4.65 18.83 -6.71
CA THR A 58 3.36 18.35 -7.23
C THR A 58 2.71 17.35 -6.28
N ALA A 59 3.49 16.42 -5.72
CA ALA A 59 3.00 15.45 -4.75
C ALA A 59 2.42 16.11 -3.49
N ASP A 60 3.15 17.06 -2.93
CA ASP A 60 2.75 17.81 -1.74
C ASP A 60 1.49 18.65 -2.01
N LYS A 61 1.40 19.30 -3.18
CA LYS A 61 0.24 20.14 -3.55
C LYS A 61 -1.06 19.35 -3.69
N PHE A 62 -1.00 18.14 -4.24
CA PHE A 62 -2.17 17.30 -4.48
C PHE A 62 -2.36 16.21 -3.41
N GLU A 63 -1.55 16.24 -2.35
CA GLU A 63 -1.54 15.23 -1.28
C GLU A 63 -1.45 13.78 -1.83
N ILE A 64 -0.66 13.60 -2.88
CA ILE A 64 -0.43 12.30 -3.51
C ILE A 64 0.96 11.78 -3.18
N GLU A 65 1.14 10.46 -3.25
CA GLU A 65 2.48 9.90 -3.12
C GLU A 65 3.27 10.14 -4.43
N PRO A 66 4.57 10.53 -4.37
CA PRO A 66 5.39 10.72 -5.56
C PRO A 66 5.48 9.48 -6.46
N ILE A 67 5.33 8.28 -5.88
CA ILE A 67 5.31 7.02 -6.61
C ILE A 67 4.07 6.88 -7.49
N GLN A 68 2.90 7.36 -7.03
CA GLN A 68 1.67 7.36 -7.81
C GLN A 68 1.81 8.29 -9.01
N LEU A 69 2.43 9.46 -8.83
CA LEU A 69 2.71 10.38 -9.93
C LEU A 69 3.62 9.73 -10.99
N ARG A 70 4.66 8.99 -10.55
CA ARG A 70 5.55 8.26 -11.48
C ARG A 70 4.79 7.19 -12.27
N GLU A 71 3.89 6.46 -11.63
CA GLU A 71 3.06 5.45 -12.28
C GLU A 71 2.11 6.08 -13.30
N TRP A 72 1.50 7.21 -12.98
CA TRP A 72 0.62 7.93 -13.91
C TRP A 72 1.38 8.49 -15.12
N LEU A 73 2.61 8.98 -14.92
CA LEU A 73 3.48 9.40 -16.02
C LEU A 73 3.82 8.23 -16.96
N ARG A 74 4.09 7.04 -16.41
CA ARG A 74 4.35 5.83 -17.22
C ARG A 74 3.12 5.39 -18.01
N ASN A 75 1.93 5.54 -17.44
CA ASN A 75 0.66 5.13 -18.04
C ASN A 75 -0.07 6.28 -18.76
N LYS A 76 0.62 7.39 -19.06
CA LYS A 76 0.01 8.60 -19.66
C LYS A 76 -0.74 8.30 -20.95
N ASP A 77 -0.15 7.51 -21.86
CA ASP A 77 -0.79 7.12 -23.12
C ASP A 77 -2.11 6.37 -22.92
N GLN A 78 -2.17 5.51 -21.90
CA GLN A 78 -3.39 4.79 -21.56
C GLN A 78 -4.44 5.73 -20.96
N LEU A 79 -4.03 6.67 -20.11
CA LEU A 79 -4.92 7.70 -19.55
C LEU A 79 -5.53 8.57 -20.65
N MET A 80 -4.75 8.93 -21.67
CA MET A 80 -5.23 9.72 -22.82
C MET A 80 -6.23 8.94 -23.69
N LYS A 81 -6.06 7.63 -23.84
CA LYS A 81 -7.02 6.75 -24.54
C LYS A 81 -8.35 6.61 -23.80
N VAL A 82 -8.31 6.52 -22.48
CA VAL A 82 -9.51 6.37 -21.62
C VAL A 82 -10.30 7.69 -21.53
N ALA A 83 -9.64 8.83 -21.66
CA ALA A 83 -10.27 10.15 -21.59
C ALA A 83 -10.03 10.96 -22.89
N PRO A 84 -10.60 10.54 -24.03
CA PRO A 84 -10.40 11.22 -25.32
C PRO A 84 -10.96 12.65 -25.31
N TYR A 85 -11.96 12.93 -24.47
CA TYR A 85 -12.58 14.25 -24.35
C TYR A 85 -11.68 15.32 -23.71
N VAL A 86 -10.62 14.96 -22.95
CA VAL A 86 -9.71 15.98 -22.40
C VAL A 86 -8.69 16.50 -23.42
N GLN A 87 -8.44 15.75 -24.51
CA GLN A 87 -7.62 16.27 -25.62
C GLN A 87 -8.28 17.46 -26.32
N LYS A 88 -9.61 17.55 -26.29
CA LYS A 88 -10.37 18.63 -26.94
C LYS A 88 -10.36 19.95 -26.14
N LEU A 89 -9.80 19.95 -24.93
CA LEU A 89 -9.77 21.09 -24.01
C LEU A 89 -8.41 21.81 -23.95
N VAL A 90 -7.43 21.36 -24.76
CA VAL A 90 -6.13 22.02 -24.94
C VAL A 90 -6.18 22.95 -26.15
#